data_AF-A0A673KD84-F1
#
_entry.id   AF-A0A673KD84-F1
#
_cell.length_a   1.000
_cell.length_b   1.000
_cell.length_c   1.000
_cell.angle_alpha   90.00
_cell.angle_beta   90.00
_cell.angle_gamma   90.00
#
_symmetry.space_group_name_H-M   'P 1'
#
loop_
_entity.id
_entity.type
_entity.pdbx_description
1 polymer ?
#
loop_
_entity_poly.entity_id
_entity_poly.type
_entity_poly.pdbx_seq_one_letter_code
_entity_poly.pdbx_strand_id
1 'polypeptide(L)'
;MGRMNEESAPSEYIIITPSRNQCVYTRKWKMCEYVKDQGTCSLDEVYAVFISNERKMIPIWKQKSSRADQPVIWVRAFFNKEKLS
;
A
#
# COMPACT_ATOMS: atom_id res chain seq x y z
N MET A 1 13.23 43.10 -3.17
CA MET A 1 13.91 41.94 -2.56
C MET A 1 12.92 41.25 -1.63
N GLY A 2 12.26 40.21 -2.12
CA GLY A 2 11.32 39.38 -1.37
C GLY A 2 11.35 38.03 -2.05
N ARG A 3 11.96 37.05 -1.37
CA ARG A 3 12.26 35.73 -1.92
C ARG A 3 10.96 35.04 -2.34
N MET A 4 10.94 34.53 -3.56
CA MET A 4 9.90 33.63 -4.05
C MET A 4 9.77 32.47 -3.06
N ASN A 5 8.54 32.18 -2.63
CA ASN A 5 8.25 30.95 -1.92
C ASN A 5 8.59 29.81 -2.89
N GLU A 6 9.66 29.09 -2.59
CA GLU A 6 10.03 27.85 -3.26
C GLU A 6 8.99 26.82 -2.83
N GLU A 7 7.89 26.77 -3.57
CA GLU A 7 6.89 25.71 -3.47
C GLU A 7 7.58 24.43 -3.89
N SER A 8 8.08 23.69 -2.89
CA SER A 8 8.71 22.39 -3.05
C SER A 8 7.78 21.54 -3.91
N ALA A 9 8.18 21.31 -5.16
CA ALA A 9 7.47 20.45 -6.09
C ALA A 9 7.15 19.12 -5.38
N PRO A 10 5.94 18.56 -5.57
CA PRO A 10 5.64 17.25 -5.01
C PRO A 10 6.67 16.29 -5.60
N SER A 11 7.42 15.61 -4.73
CA SER A 11 8.28 14.50 -5.13
C SER A 11 7.48 13.60 -6.04
N GLU A 12 7.93 13.39 -7.29
CA GLU A 12 7.27 12.48 -8.22
C GLU A 12 7.03 11.14 -7.52
N TYR A 13 5.76 10.74 -7.41
CA TYR A 13 5.41 9.45 -6.82
C TYR A 13 5.82 8.36 -7.80
N ILE A 14 6.90 7.64 -7.48
CA ILE A 14 7.36 6.50 -8.28
C ILE A 14 6.48 5.30 -7.92
N ILE A 15 5.80 4.74 -8.92
CA ILE A 15 5.04 3.49 -8.74
C ILE A 15 6.04 2.33 -8.78
N ILE A 16 6.25 1.66 -7.64
CA ILE A 16 7.20 0.54 -7.53
C ILE A 16 6.53 -0.83 -7.75
N THR A 17 5.21 -0.86 -7.93
CA THR A 17 4.43 -2.09 -8.11
C THR A 17 3.82 -2.19 -9.51
N PRO A 18 3.62 -3.42 -10.05
CA PRO A 18 3.00 -3.56 -11.36
C PRO A 18 1.53 -3.15 -11.28
N SER A 19 0.90 -2.92 -12.43
CA SER A 19 -0.53 -2.60 -12.46
C SER A 19 -1.35 -3.67 -11.72
N ARG A 20 -2.48 -3.28 -11.12
CA ARG A 20 -3.32 -4.18 -10.30
C ARG A 20 -3.69 -5.48 -11.02
N ASN A 21 -3.85 -5.43 -12.33
CA ASN A 21 -4.26 -6.56 -13.17
C ASN A 21 -3.09 -7.52 -13.49
N GLN A 22 -1.85 -7.03 -13.39
CA GLN A 22 -0.62 -7.80 -13.59
C GLN A 22 -0.05 -8.32 -12.26
N CYS A 23 -0.51 -7.79 -11.12
CA CYS A 23 -0.12 -8.27 -9.80
C CYS A 23 -0.74 -9.65 -9.51
N VAL A 24 0.11 -10.67 -9.34
CA VAL A 24 -0.32 -12.02 -8.93
C VAL A 24 -0.88 -11.96 -7.50
N TYR A 25 -2.21 -11.85 -7.40
CA TYR A 25 -2.95 -11.60 -6.15
C TYR A 25 -2.81 -12.71 -5.10
N THR A 26 -2.36 -13.90 -5.51
CA THR A 26 -2.35 -15.09 -4.65
C THR A 26 -1.32 -15.04 -3.54
N ARG A 27 -0.25 -14.24 -3.64
CA ARG A 27 0.82 -14.25 -2.63
C ARG A 27 1.38 -12.86 -2.38
N LYS A 28 1.13 -12.34 -1.18
CA LYS A 28 1.52 -11.00 -0.74
C LYS A 28 3.03 -10.78 -0.68
N TRP A 29 3.80 -11.85 -0.47
CA TRP A 29 5.27 -11.83 -0.50
C TRP A 29 5.88 -11.67 -1.90
N LYS A 30 5.15 -12.03 -2.96
CA LYS A 30 5.63 -11.83 -4.35
C LYS A 30 5.77 -10.36 -4.70
N MET A 31 5.07 -9.48 -3.98
CA MET A 31 5.19 -8.04 -4.16
C MET A 31 6.54 -7.53 -3.63
N CYS A 32 7.00 -8.07 -2.50
CA CYS A 32 8.33 -7.75 -1.97
C CYS A 32 9.44 -8.31 -2.86
N GLU A 33 9.27 -9.51 -3.42
CA GLU A 33 10.19 -10.05 -4.43
C GLU A 33 10.25 -9.18 -5.69
N TYR A 34 9.10 -8.74 -6.21
CA TYR A 34 9.06 -7.88 -7.38
C TYR A 34 9.82 -6.56 -7.17
N VAL A 35 9.63 -5.91 -6.02
CA VAL A 35 10.34 -4.67 -5.70
C VAL A 35 11.85 -4.91 -5.60
N LYS A 36 12.24 -6.03 -4.97
CA LYS A 36 13.65 -6.43 -4.87
C LYS A 36 14.28 -6.62 -6.24
N ASP A 37 13.57 -7.27 -7.16
CA ASP A 37 14.06 -7.60 -8.50
C ASP A 37 14.07 -6.39 -9.44
N GLN A 38 13.12 -5.46 -9.30
CA GLN A 38 13.08 -4.20 -10.06
C GLN A 38 14.18 -3.22 -9.66
N GLY A 39 14.57 -3.20 -8.37
CA GLY A 39 15.58 -2.27 -7.86
C GLY A 39 15.15 -0.80 -7.89
N THR A 40 13.86 -0.51 -8.07
CA THR A 40 13.29 0.85 -8.14
C THR A 40 13.29 1.58 -6.80
N CYS A 41 13.35 0.86 -5.68
CA CYS A 41 13.53 1.42 -4.34
C CYS A 41 14.21 0.42 -3.41
N SER A 42 14.73 0.89 -2.26
CA SER A 42 15.28 -0.03 -1.26
C SER A 42 14.15 -0.80 -0.57
N LEU A 43 14.38 -2.07 -0.26
CA LEU A 43 13.44 -2.84 0.56
C LEU A 43 13.23 -2.23 1.96
N ASP A 44 14.18 -1.42 2.45
CA ASP A 44 14.07 -0.69 3.72
C ASP A 44 12.97 0.39 3.68
N GLU A 45 12.54 0.78 2.48
CA GLU A 45 11.48 1.78 2.26
C GLU A 45 10.10 1.10 2.14
N VAL A 46 10.05 -0.23 2.04
CA VAL A 46 8.82 -1.00 1.79
C VAL A 46 8.46 -1.86 3.00
N TYR A 47 7.24 -1.63 3.51
CA TYR A 47 6.76 -2.27 4.73
C TYR A 47 5.56 -3.16 4.45
N ALA A 48 5.68 -4.42 4.88
CA ALA A 48 4.57 -5.33 5.03
C ALA A 48 3.86 -5.05 6.36
N VAL A 49 2.64 -4.51 6.30
CA VAL A 49 1.87 -4.14 7.49
C VAL A 49 0.81 -5.21 7.76
N PHE A 50 0.88 -5.84 8.92
CA PHE A 50 -0.18 -6.69 9.43
C PHE A 50 -1.07 -5.90 10.37
N ILE A 51 -2.37 -5.87 10.06
CA ILE A 51 -3.37 -5.23 10.91
C ILE A 51 -4.20 -6.35 11.54
N SER A 52 -4.14 -6.48 12.86
CA SER A 52 -4.96 -7.35 13.70
C SER A 52 -5.26 -6.64 15.02
N ASN A 53 -6.38 -6.94 15.67
CA ASN A 53 -6.67 -6.55 17.04
C ASN A 53 -6.97 -7.80 17.88
N GLU A 54 -6.98 -7.69 19.21
CA GLU A 54 -7.21 -8.84 20.10
C GLU A 54 -8.53 -9.55 19.79
N ARG A 55 -9.55 -8.78 19.44
CA ARG A 55 -10.88 -9.28 19.12
C ARG A 55 -11.00 -9.86 17.70
N LYS A 56 -9.95 -9.76 16.88
CA LYS A 56 -9.94 -10.17 15.47
C LYS A 56 -11.14 -9.65 14.67
N MET A 57 -11.52 -8.40 14.92
CA MET A 57 -12.63 -7.71 14.26
C MET A 57 -12.16 -6.32 13.83
N ILE A 58 -11.53 -6.24 12.67
CA ILE A 58 -11.06 -4.97 12.12
C ILE A 58 -11.99 -4.53 11.00
N PRO A 59 -12.67 -3.38 11.14
CA PRO A 59 -13.42 -2.80 10.05
C PRO A 59 -12.47 -2.17 9.02
N ILE A 60 -12.61 -2.57 7.76
CA ILE A 60 -11.84 -2.00 6.65
C ILE A 60 -12.81 -1.57 5.54
N TRP A 61 -12.82 -0.28 5.24
CA TRP A 61 -13.64 0.33 4.19
C TRP A 61 -13.00 0.18 2.80
N LYS A 62 -13.78 0.49 1.76
CA LYS A 62 -13.36 0.51 0.35
C LYS A 62 -12.72 -0.80 -0.12
N GLN A 63 -13.16 -1.92 0.47
CA GLN A 63 -12.73 -3.26 0.08
C GLN A 63 -13.54 -3.74 -1.12
N LYS A 64 -12.90 -4.49 -2.03
CA LYS A 64 -13.58 -5.10 -3.19
C LYS A 64 -14.72 -6.04 -2.77
N SER A 65 -14.61 -6.67 -1.61
CA SER A 65 -15.63 -7.55 -1.02
C SER A 65 -16.71 -6.78 -0.24
N SER A 66 -16.64 -5.45 -0.19
CA SER A 66 -17.66 -4.63 0.46
C SER A 66 -18.97 -4.65 -0.30
N ARG A 67 -20.07 -4.54 0.44
CA ARG A 67 -21.36 -4.09 -0.09
C ARG A 67 -21.44 -2.57 0.07
N ALA A 68 -21.30 -1.84 -1.03
CA ALA A 68 -21.29 -0.38 -1.05
C ALA A 68 -20.21 0.21 -0.10
N ASP A 69 -20.55 1.23 0.68
CA ASP A 69 -19.64 1.94 1.58
C ASP A 69 -19.55 1.34 2.99
N GLN A 70 -19.97 0.09 3.16
CA GLN A 70 -19.84 -0.61 4.44
C GLN A 70 -18.41 -1.14 4.67
N PRO A 71 -17.96 -1.25 5.93
CA PRO A 71 -16.70 -1.92 6.22
C PRO A 71 -16.84 -3.43 6.07
N VAL A 72 -15.77 -4.09 5.58
CA VAL A 72 -15.62 -5.54 5.69
C VAL A 72 -14.85 -5.82 6.98
N ILE A 73 -15.39 -6.70 7.83
CA ILE A 73 -14.74 -7.09 9.08
C ILE A 73 -13.73 -8.21 8.80
N TRP A 74 -12.45 -7.95 9.09
CA TRP A 74 -11.36 -8.91 8.91
C TRP A 74 -10.79 -9.38 10.25
N VAL A 75 -10.43 -10.67 10.30
CA VAL A 75 -9.69 -11.30 11.40
C VAL A 75 -8.23 -10.83 11.42
N ARG A 76 -7.61 -10.79 10.23
CA ARG A 76 -6.27 -10.27 9.99
C ARG A 76 -6.18 -9.73 8.56
N ALA A 77 -5.75 -8.50 8.42
CA ALA A 77 -5.48 -7.89 7.12
C ALA A 77 -3.99 -7.70 6.91
N PHE A 78 -3.59 -7.66 5.63
CA PHE A 78 -2.22 -7.33 5.24
C PHE A 78 -2.31 -6.23 4.20
N PHE A 79 -1.50 -5.20 4.40
CA PHE A 79 -1.34 -4.10 3.48
C PHE A 79 0.14 -3.93 3.14
N ASN A 80 0.39 -3.47 1.93
CA ASN A 80 1.66 -2.87 1.57
C ASN A 80 1.49 -1.35 1.74
N LYS A 81 2.48 -0.66 2.30
CA LYS A 81 2.43 0.78 2.61
C LYS A 81 2.03 1.63 1.39
N GLU A 82 2.41 1.21 0.17
CA GLU A 82 1.96 1.86 -1.08
C GLU A 82 0.44 1.91 -1.26
N LYS A 83 -0.32 0.98 -0.67
CA LYS A 83 -1.79 0.95 -0.77
C LYS A 83 -2.51 1.71 0.35
N LEU A 84 -1.77 2.35 1.24
CA LEU A 84 -2.30 3.08 2.38
C LEU A 84 -2.13 4.61 2.26
N SER A 85 -1.54 5.09 1.15
CA SER A 85 -1.44 6.52 0.81
C SER A 85 -2.48 6.94 -0.22
#